data_AF-A0A7V9VYG1-F1
#
_entry.id   AF-A0A7V9VYG1-F1
#
_cell.length_a   1.000
_cell.length_b   1.000
_cell.length_c   1.000
_cell.angle_alpha   90.00
_cell.angle_beta   90.00
_cell.angle_gamma   90.00
#
_symmetry.space_group_name_H-M   'P 1'
#
loop_
_entity.id
_entity.type
_entity.pdbx_description
1 polymer ?
#
loop_
_entity_poly.entity_id
_entity_poly.type
_entity_poly.pdbx_seq_one_letter_code
_entity_poly.pdbx_strand_id
1 'polypeptide(L)'
;MARDGQRLICHFQAPDVESARVGLRQAGADVSTLWGGTVHVAPDLAASDLAQGNVLVERHFAVPVSFEAIQTLEQAGGDCLSHHRVRFLRTHFSLDQRRMHCLYQAPDAESVRLAQHQAGMPVSRIWAFQRISPGDTTAPP
;
A
#
# COMPACT_ATOMS: atom_id res chain seq x y z
N MET A 1 3.57 8.72 -4.68
CA MET A 1 3.48 10.04 -4.03
C MET A 1 2.01 10.42 -3.89
N ALA A 2 1.59 10.91 -2.73
CA ALA A 2 0.23 11.44 -2.57
C ALA A 2 0.02 12.61 -3.53
N ARG A 3 -1.22 12.77 -4.04
CA ARG A 3 -1.50 13.84 -5.01
C ARG A 3 -1.33 15.25 -4.45
N ASP A 4 -1.36 15.40 -3.13
CA ASP A 4 -1.06 16.65 -2.43
C ASP A 4 0.46 16.92 -2.27
N GLY A 5 1.31 15.98 -2.68
CA GLY A 5 2.77 16.07 -2.54
C GLY A 5 3.30 15.93 -1.12
N GLN A 6 2.43 15.78 -0.10
CA GLN A 6 2.83 15.82 1.30
C GLN A 6 3.36 14.47 1.81
N ARG A 7 3.16 13.39 1.03
CA ARG A 7 3.51 12.03 1.44
C ARG A 7 4.09 11.24 0.28
N LEU A 8 5.09 10.44 0.60
CA LEU A 8 5.67 9.47 -0.31
C LEU A 8 5.83 8.14 0.43
N ILE A 9 5.41 7.07 -0.23
CA ILE A 9 5.79 5.72 0.16
C ILE A 9 6.66 5.17 -0.94
N CYS A 10 7.84 4.71 -0.54
CA CYS A 10 8.77 4.01 -1.41
C CYS A 10 8.83 2.54 -1.00
N HIS A 11 8.84 1.66 -1.99
CA HIS A 11 9.11 0.24 -1.79
C HIS A 11 10.48 -0.08 -2.37
N PHE A 12 11.36 -0.62 -1.53
CA PHE A 12 12.70 -1.04 -1.92
C PHE A 12 12.83 -2.54 -1.73
N GLN A 13 13.57 -3.19 -2.63
CA GLN A 13 13.93 -4.59 -2.50
C GLN A 13 15.40 -4.69 -2.07
N ALA A 14 15.63 -5.40 -0.97
CA ALA A 14 16.95 -5.66 -0.41
C ALA A 14 16.94 -7.05 0.27
N PRO A 15 18.10 -7.67 0.53
CA PRO A 15 18.18 -8.94 1.25
C PRO A 15 17.55 -8.89 2.65
N ASP A 16 17.69 -7.74 3.32
CA ASP A 16 17.15 -7.49 4.65
C ASP A 16 16.92 -5.97 4.89
N VAL A 17 16.22 -5.63 5.97
CA VAL A 17 15.88 -4.24 6.30
C VAL A 17 17.10 -3.39 6.65
N GLU A 18 18.14 -3.97 7.25
CA GLU A 18 19.34 -3.24 7.66
C GLU A 18 20.22 -2.91 6.44
N SER A 19 20.30 -3.80 5.46
CA SER A 19 20.90 -3.51 4.15
C SER A 19 20.25 -2.31 3.47
N ALA A 20 18.91 -2.27 3.43
CA ALA A 20 18.17 -1.12 2.91
C ALA A 20 18.43 0.15 3.74
N ARG A 21 18.48 0.03 5.07
CA ARG A 21 18.71 1.14 5.99
C ARG A 21 20.09 1.78 5.78
N VAL A 22 21.13 0.98 5.59
CA VAL A 22 22.50 1.47 5.33
C VAL A 22 22.54 2.24 4.01
N GLY A 23 22.03 1.65 2.92
CA GLY A 23 22.04 2.31 1.61
C GLY A 23 21.24 3.60 1.59
N LEU A 24 20.05 3.61 2.19
CA LEU A 24 19.21 4.81 2.27
C LEU A 24 19.84 5.94 3.12
N ARG A 25 20.49 5.59 4.23
CA ARG A 25 21.23 6.58 5.04
C ARG A 25 22.40 7.18 4.27
N GLN A 26 23.14 6.39 3.51
CA GLN A 26 24.24 6.89 2.66
C GLN A 26 23.73 7.85 1.58
N ALA A 27 22.50 7.64 1.09
CA ALA A 27 21.83 8.56 0.17
C ALA A 27 21.19 9.79 0.85
N GLY A 28 21.34 9.95 2.17
CA GLY A 28 20.78 11.07 2.94
C GLY A 28 19.29 10.98 3.24
N ALA A 29 18.66 9.82 3.06
CA ALA A 29 17.25 9.62 3.37
C ALA A 29 17.00 9.44 4.88
N ASP A 30 15.88 9.96 5.37
CA ASP A 30 15.37 9.59 6.69
C ASP A 30 14.81 8.16 6.67
N VAL A 31 15.34 7.32 7.56
CA VAL A 31 14.98 5.90 7.68
C VAL A 31 14.22 5.61 8.98
N SER A 32 13.83 6.63 9.74
CA SER A 32 13.08 6.51 11.00
C SER A 32 11.76 5.73 10.82
N THR A 33 11.13 5.87 9.66
CA THR A 33 9.88 5.19 9.30
C THR A 33 10.08 3.95 8.44
N LEU A 34 11.32 3.49 8.22
CA LEU A 34 11.62 2.28 7.45
C LEU A 34 11.28 1.02 8.26
N TRP A 35 10.55 0.10 7.64
CA TRP A 35 10.24 -1.22 8.18
C TRP A 35 10.38 -2.29 7.10
N GLY A 36 10.80 -3.49 7.52
CA GLY A 36 10.80 -4.68 6.68
C GLY A 36 9.40 -5.28 6.61
N GLY A 37 9.07 -5.90 5.49
CA GLY A 37 7.75 -6.47 5.28
C GLY A 37 7.70 -7.55 4.21
N THR A 38 6.52 -8.15 4.09
CA THR A 38 6.15 -9.09 3.03
C THR A 38 5.23 -8.40 2.05
N VAL A 39 5.27 -8.85 0.79
CA VAL A 39 4.41 -8.34 -0.27
C VAL A 39 3.47 -9.44 -0.71
N HIS A 40 2.17 -9.14 -0.69
CA HIS A 40 1.11 -10.06 -1.10
C HIS A 40 0.36 -9.42 -2.25
N VAL A 41 0.31 -10.10 -3.39
CA VAL A 41 -0.36 -9.60 -4.60
C VAL A 41 -1.68 -10.36 -4.74
N ALA A 42 -2.74 -9.69 -5.22
CA ALA A 42 -3.98 -10.42 -5.52
C ALA A 42 -3.71 -11.50 -6.59
N PRO A 43 -4.40 -12.66 -6.53
CA PRO A 43 -4.24 -13.70 -7.53
C PRO A 43 -4.56 -13.16 -8.92
N ASP A 44 -3.89 -13.73 -9.93
CA ASP A 44 -4.13 -13.46 -11.36
C ASP A 44 -3.94 -12.01 -11.82
N LEU A 45 -3.22 -11.16 -11.06
CA LEU A 45 -2.87 -9.81 -11.48
C LEU A 45 -1.65 -9.81 -12.41
N ALA A 46 -1.82 -9.22 -13.60
CA ALA A 46 -0.70 -8.90 -14.46
C ALA A 46 0.09 -7.70 -13.90
N ALA A 47 1.37 -7.58 -14.29
CA ALA A 47 2.18 -6.42 -13.90
C ALA A 47 1.58 -5.08 -14.35
N SER A 48 0.88 -5.08 -15.49
CA SER A 48 0.13 -3.93 -16.01
C SER A 48 -1.03 -3.50 -15.11
N ASP A 49 -1.71 -4.45 -14.45
CA ASP A 49 -2.78 -4.14 -13.50
C ASP A 49 -2.22 -3.46 -12.24
N LEU A 50 -1.07 -3.92 -11.75
CA LEU A 50 -0.37 -3.31 -10.61
C LEU A 50 0.09 -1.87 -10.88
N ALA A 51 0.25 -1.49 -12.16
CA ALA A 51 0.55 -0.13 -12.56
C ALA A 51 -0.65 0.81 -12.47
N GLN A 52 -1.88 0.28 -12.42
CA GLN A 52 -3.12 1.08 -12.36
C GLN A 52 -3.52 1.50 -10.94
N GLY A 53 -2.78 1.07 -9.92
CA GLY A 53 -3.03 1.46 -8.55
C GLY A 53 -2.97 2.98 -8.36
N ASN A 54 -3.99 3.53 -7.72
CA ASN A 54 -4.14 4.98 -7.55
C ASN A 54 -4.67 5.38 -6.16
N VAL A 55 -5.04 4.43 -5.29
CA VAL A 55 -5.44 4.70 -3.91
C VAL A 55 -4.68 3.79 -2.95
N LEU A 56 -4.16 4.37 -1.88
CA LEU A 56 -3.49 3.65 -0.79
C LEU A 56 -4.36 3.70 0.47
N VAL A 57 -4.49 2.56 1.13
CA VAL A 57 -5.05 2.44 2.48
C VAL A 57 -3.93 2.09 3.45
N GLU A 58 -3.77 2.89 4.50
CA GLU A 58 -2.88 2.61 5.62
C GLU A 58 -3.67 2.04 6.79
N ARG A 59 -3.12 0.99 7.41
CA ARG A 59 -3.64 0.40 8.64
C ARG A 59 -2.54 0.27 9.67
N HIS A 60 -2.89 0.61 10.90
CA HIS A 60 -2.07 0.41 12.08
C HIS A 60 -2.83 -0.42 13.11
N PHE A 61 -2.18 -1.45 13.63
CA PHE A 61 -2.74 -2.35 14.64
C PHE A 61 -2.01 -2.16 15.96
N ALA A 62 -2.79 -1.96 17.03
CA ALA A 62 -2.24 -1.82 18.39
C ALA A 62 -1.56 -3.11 18.87
N VAL A 63 -2.08 -4.25 18.42
CA VAL A 63 -1.53 -5.59 18.64
C VAL A 63 -1.17 -6.23 17.29
N PRO A 64 -0.12 -7.08 17.23
CA PRO A 64 0.18 -7.88 16.06
C PRO A 64 -1.05 -8.67 15.58
N VAL A 65 -1.33 -8.64 14.28
CA VAL A 65 -2.43 -9.39 13.65
C VAL A 65 -1.87 -10.41 12.66
N SER A 66 -2.43 -11.61 12.56
CA SER A 66 -1.99 -12.53 11.51
C SER A 66 -2.42 -12.01 10.13
N PHE A 67 -1.59 -12.25 9.12
CA PHE A 67 -1.94 -11.89 7.75
C PHE A 67 -3.21 -12.62 7.29
N GLU A 68 -3.35 -13.90 7.64
CA GLU A 68 -4.53 -14.71 7.32
C GLU A 68 -5.82 -14.10 7.88
N ALA A 69 -5.83 -13.66 9.14
CA ALA A 69 -7.01 -13.05 9.75
C ALA A 69 -7.43 -11.77 9.00
N ILE A 70 -6.46 -10.94 8.63
CA ILE A 70 -6.74 -9.72 7.85
C ILE A 70 -7.18 -10.05 6.42
N GLN A 71 -6.58 -11.07 5.80
CA GLN A 71 -6.98 -11.51 4.47
C GLN A 71 -8.42 -12.02 4.49
N THR A 72 -8.83 -12.82 5.49
CA THR A 72 -10.23 -13.26 5.64
C THR A 72 -11.18 -12.08 5.76
N LEU A 73 -10.82 -11.06 6.55
CA LEU A 73 -11.60 -9.82 6.67
C LEU A 73 -11.69 -9.07 5.33
N GLU A 74 -10.58 -8.94 4.58
CA GLU A 74 -10.59 -8.32 3.25
C GLU A 74 -11.43 -9.09 2.23
N GLN A 75 -11.39 -10.42 2.27
CA GLN A 75 -12.21 -11.28 1.39
C GLN A 75 -13.69 -11.19 1.73
N ALA A 76 -14.06 -11.17 3.02
CA ALA A 76 -15.43 -10.97 3.45
C ALA A 76 -16.00 -9.61 3.00
N GLY A 77 -15.14 -8.58 2.88
CA GLY A 77 -15.47 -7.27 2.31
C GLY A 77 -15.44 -7.19 0.78
N GLY A 78 -15.12 -8.27 0.07
CA GLY A 78 -14.88 -8.27 -1.38
C GLY A 78 -16.06 -7.77 -2.21
N ASP A 79 -17.28 -8.10 -1.81
CA ASP A 79 -18.50 -7.65 -2.49
C ASP A 79 -18.67 -6.13 -2.38
N CYS A 80 -18.34 -5.55 -1.21
CA CYS A 80 -18.37 -4.11 -1.01
C CYS A 80 -17.37 -3.40 -1.94
N LEU A 81 -16.16 -3.94 -2.08
CA LEU A 81 -15.16 -3.39 -2.99
C LEU A 81 -15.67 -3.40 -4.45
N SER A 82 -16.23 -4.53 -4.87
CA SER A 82 -16.75 -4.71 -6.24
C SER A 82 -17.90 -3.75 -6.55
N HIS A 83 -18.86 -3.56 -5.63
CA HIS A 83 -19.96 -2.61 -5.77
C HIS A 83 -19.49 -1.17 -5.98
N HIS A 84 -18.38 -0.76 -5.34
CA HIS A 84 -17.80 0.57 -5.49
C HIS A 84 -16.75 0.67 -6.61
N ARG A 85 -16.65 -0.35 -7.48
CA ARG A 85 -15.63 -0.43 -8.56
C ARG A 85 -14.20 -0.32 -8.02
N VAL A 86 -13.97 -0.85 -6.82
CA VAL A 86 -12.67 -0.90 -6.16
C VAL A 86 -12.07 -2.28 -6.39
N ARG A 87 -10.87 -2.31 -6.96
CA ARG A 87 -10.10 -3.55 -7.16
C ARG A 87 -8.89 -3.54 -6.24
N PHE A 88 -8.77 -4.59 -5.42
CA PHE A 88 -7.57 -4.83 -4.62
C PHE A 88 -6.40 -5.25 -5.52
N LEU A 89 -5.22 -4.67 -5.29
CA LEU A 89 -4.03 -4.96 -6.08
C LEU A 89 -2.93 -5.66 -5.28
N ARG A 90 -2.57 -5.08 -4.13
CA ARG A 90 -1.40 -5.54 -3.38
C ARG A 90 -1.46 -5.06 -1.93
N THR A 91 -0.92 -5.88 -1.04
CA THR A 91 -0.62 -5.55 0.35
C THR A 91 0.88 -5.55 0.58
N HIS A 92 1.37 -4.53 1.29
CA HIS A 92 2.65 -4.58 2.00
C HIS A 92 2.36 -4.74 3.48
N PHE A 93 2.88 -5.79 4.10
CA PHE A 93 2.60 -6.14 5.48
C PHE A 93 3.88 -6.19 6.30
N SER A 94 3.95 -5.45 7.39
CA SER A 94 5.17 -5.36 8.18
C SER A 94 5.51 -6.66 8.91
N LEU A 95 6.80 -6.93 9.09
CA LEU A 95 7.26 -8.13 9.80
C LEU A 95 6.84 -8.15 11.28
N ASP A 96 6.65 -6.98 11.88
CA ASP A 96 6.11 -6.84 13.24
C ASP A 96 4.57 -6.99 13.31
N GLN A 97 3.92 -7.18 12.16
CA GLN A 97 2.48 -7.40 12.00
C GLN A 97 1.59 -6.27 12.54
N ARG A 98 2.14 -5.05 12.66
CA ARG A 98 1.43 -3.87 13.21
C ARG A 98 1.13 -2.81 12.15
N ARG A 99 1.60 -2.97 10.92
CA ARG A 99 1.42 -2.01 9.83
C ARG A 99 1.07 -2.74 8.54
N MET A 100 0.15 -2.16 7.79
CA MET A 100 -0.28 -2.70 6.51
C MET A 100 -0.59 -1.55 5.56
N HIS A 101 -0.10 -1.66 4.33
CA HIS A 101 -0.44 -0.73 3.25
C HIS A 101 -1.06 -1.50 2.09
N CYS A 102 -2.31 -1.21 1.77
CA CYS A 102 -3.03 -1.82 0.66
C CYS A 102 -3.18 -0.86 -0.50
N LEU A 103 -2.86 -1.33 -1.70
CA LEU A 103 -3.00 -0.62 -2.95
C LEU A 103 -4.28 -1.08 -3.63
N TYR A 104 -5.06 -0.10 -4.08
CA TYR A 104 -6.28 -0.30 -4.82
C TYR A 104 -6.24 0.48 -6.12
N GLN A 105 -6.95 -0.05 -7.11
CA GLN A 105 -7.46 0.70 -8.25
C GLN A 105 -8.92 1.07 -7.93
N ALA A 106 -9.25 2.35 -8.03
CA ALA A 106 -10.61 2.84 -7.80
C ALA A 106 -10.88 4.11 -8.64
N PRO A 107 -12.14 4.51 -8.82
CA PRO A 107 -12.47 5.80 -9.43
C PRO A 107 -11.86 6.98 -8.65
N ASP A 108 -11.93 6.91 -7.31
CA ASP A 108 -11.42 7.91 -6.38
C ASP A 108 -11.17 7.29 -4.99
N ALA A 109 -10.55 8.06 -4.10
CA ALA A 109 -10.27 7.63 -2.72
C ALA A 109 -11.54 7.49 -1.86
N GLU A 110 -12.63 8.15 -2.20
CA GLU A 110 -13.88 8.12 -1.42
C GLU A 110 -14.65 6.82 -1.66
N SER A 111 -14.62 6.30 -2.88
CA SER A 111 -15.13 4.96 -3.23
C SER A 111 -14.47 3.88 -2.37
N VAL A 112 -13.16 3.98 -2.15
CA VAL A 112 -12.43 3.08 -1.24
C VAL A 112 -12.86 3.30 0.20
N ARG A 113 -13.05 4.55 0.64
CA ARG A 113 -13.50 4.86 2.01
C ARG A 113 -14.87 4.27 2.31
N LEU A 114 -15.82 4.39 1.39
CA LEU A 114 -17.16 3.80 1.50
C LEU A 114 -17.10 2.27 1.56
N ALA A 115 -16.34 1.64 0.67
CA ALA A 115 -16.21 0.18 0.65
C ALA A 115 -15.58 -0.36 1.94
N GLN A 116 -14.50 0.26 2.44
CA GLN A 116 -13.83 -0.15 3.67
C GLN A 116 -14.71 0.04 4.91
N HIS A 117 -15.47 1.15 4.95
CA HIS A 117 -16.42 1.42 6.03
C HIS A 117 -17.55 0.38 6.06
N GLN A 118 -18.16 0.07 4.91
CA GLN A 118 -19.20 -0.95 4.81
C GLN A 118 -18.69 -2.35 5.18
N ALA A 119 -17.44 -2.66 4.84
CA ALA A 119 -16.79 -3.92 5.20
C ALA A 119 -16.34 -3.99 6.68
N GLY A 120 -16.47 -2.91 7.46
CA GLY A 120 -16.03 -2.87 8.85
C GLY A 120 -14.51 -2.96 9.03
N MET A 121 -13.73 -2.63 7.99
CA MET A 121 -12.28 -2.78 8.00
C MET A 121 -11.62 -1.68 8.86
N PRO A 122 -10.60 -2.02 9.68
CA PRO A 122 -9.82 -1.01 10.37
C PRO A 122 -9.02 -0.20 9.35
N VAL A 123 -9.19 1.11 9.37
CA VAL A 123 -8.50 2.04 8.47
C VAL A 123 -7.93 3.18 9.29
N SER A 124 -6.62 3.42 9.14
CA SER A 124 -5.96 4.58 9.74
C SER A 124 -5.96 5.77 8.78
N ARG A 125 -5.74 5.52 7.48
CA ARG A 125 -5.74 6.58 6.46
C ARG A 125 -6.07 6.02 5.08
N ILE A 126 -6.68 6.85 4.23
CA ILE A 126 -6.89 6.59 2.81
C ILE A 126 -6.50 7.83 2.03
N TRP A 127 -5.73 7.65 0.95
CA TRP A 127 -5.34 8.76 0.07
C TRP A 127 -5.08 8.31 -1.36
N ALA A 128 -5.40 9.19 -2.30
CA ALA A 128 -5.07 9.02 -3.71
C ALA A 128 -3.59 9.34 -3.96
N PHE A 129 -2.96 8.56 -4.83
CA PHE A 129 -1.56 8.71 -5.17
C PHE A 129 -1.33 8.68 -6.68
N GLN A 130 -0.17 9.21 -7.06
CA GLN A 130 0.43 8.96 -8.36
C GLN A 130 1.66 8.06 -8.16
N ARG A 131 1.76 7.02 -8.98
CA ARG A 131 2.92 6.14 -8.99
C ARG A 131 4.08 6.84 -9.70
N ILE A 132 5.28 6.65 -9.16
CA ILE A 132 6.53 7.08 -9.77
C ILE A 132 7.30 5.80 -10.06
N SER A 133 7.61 5.54 -11.33
CA SER A 133 8.45 4.41 -11.72
C SER A 133 9.84 4.91 -12.11
N PRO A 134 10.92 4.17 -11.80
CA PRO A 134 12.26 4.51 -12.32
C PRO A 134 12.22 4.36 -13.84
N GLY A 135 12.13 5.48 -14.56
CA GLY A 135 11.82 5.56 -15.99
C GLY A 135 10.94 6.77 -16.34
N ASP A 136 10.19 7.31 -15.37
CA ASP A 136 9.37 8.53 -15.54
C ASP A 136 10.19 9.82 -15.43
N THR A 137 11.51 9.76 -15.61
CA THR A 137 12.40 10.94 -15.60
C THR A 137 12.16 11.77 -16.86
N THR A 138 11.07 12.55 -16.88
CA THR A 138 11.06 13.81 -17.61
C THR A 138 11.87 14.80 -16.76
N ALA A 139 13.19 14.78 -16.95
CA ALA A 139 14.02 15.89 -16.51
C ALA A 139 13.60 17.12 -17.35
N PRO A 140 13.29 18.28 -16.74
CA PRO A 140 13.15 19.50 -17.51
C PRO A 140 14.53 19.93 -18.06
N PRO A 141 14.57 20.58 -19.24
CA PRO A 141 15.80 21.07 -19.86
C PRO A 141 16.50 22.16 -19.06
#